data_AF-A0A930DNQ5-F1
#
_entry.id   AF-A0A930DNQ5-F1
#
_cell.length_a   1.000
_cell.length_b   1.000
_cell.length_c   1.000
_cell.angle_alpha   90.00
_cell.angle_beta   90.00
_cell.angle_gamma   90.00
#
_symmetry.space_group_name_H-M   'P 1'
#
loop_
_entity.id
_entity.type
_entity.pdbx_description
1 polymer ?
#
loop_
_entity_poly.entity_id
_entity_poly.type
_entity_poly.pdbx_seq_one_letter_code
_entity_poly.pdbx_strand_id
1 'polypeptide(L)'
;MTRLPNLELLMHKGIGHLGLDKEFMEKVIKAKSDGIRTFNFQIETFPQIWGNTCTGFDITEDGKATVGGCAMTTEYTTVVHEENTESYLVFFGDRPCYAVHNPTKEFYEDLKERHLVSLSKSKERY
;
A
#
# COMPACT_ATOMS: atom_id res chain seq x y z
N MET A 1 -8.99 2.67 -23.02
CA MET A 1 -8.74 3.97 -22.37
C MET A 1 -7.99 3.67 -21.09
N THR A 2 -6.78 4.21 -20.90
CA THR A 2 -6.00 4.00 -19.67
C THR A 2 -6.67 4.75 -18.52
N ARG A 3 -7.04 4.05 -17.45
CA ARG A 3 -7.64 4.67 -16.26
C ARG A 3 -6.52 5.34 -15.46
N LEU A 4 -6.61 6.65 -15.26
CA LEU A 4 -5.66 7.38 -14.44
C LEU A 4 -6.05 7.30 -12.95
N PRO A 5 -5.08 7.19 -12.03
CA PRO A 5 -5.33 7.26 -10.60
C PRO A 5 -5.90 8.63 -10.19
N ASN A 6 -6.96 8.63 -9.40
CA ASN A 6 -7.43 9.84 -8.72
C ASN A 6 -6.71 9.93 -7.37
N LEU A 7 -5.63 10.72 -7.33
CA LEU A 7 -4.76 10.83 -6.16
C LEU A 7 -5.48 11.39 -4.93
N GLU A 8 -6.40 12.34 -5.11
CA GLU A 8 -7.19 12.90 -4.00
C GLU A 8 -8.11 11.83 -3.38
N LEU A 9 -8.78 11.04 -4.22
CA LEU A 9 -9.63 9.95 -3.76
C LEU A 9 -8.82 8.85 -3.08
N LEU A 10 -7.64 8.52 -3.61
CA LEU A 10 -6.74 7.53 -3.04
C LEU A 10 -6.20 7.98 -1.68
N MET A 11 -5.80 9.24 -1.56
CA MET A 11 -5.39 9.84 -0.29
C MET A 11 -6.52 9.78 0.74
N HIS A 12 -7.74 10.20 0.37
CA HIS A 12 -8.90 10.15 1.26
C HIS A 12 -9.20 8.72 1.73
N LYS A 13 -9.21 7.75 0.79
CA LYS A 13 -9.37 6.32 1.12
C LYS A 13 -8.26 5.83 2.04
N GLY A 14 -7.02 6.25 1.80
CA GLY A 14 -5.86 5.80 2.55
C GLY A 14 -5.87 6.28 3.99
N ILE A 15 -6.16 7.57 4.21
CA ILE A 15 -6.34 8.14 5.55
C ILE A 15 -7.48 7.43 6.29
N GLY A 16 -8.61 7.20 5.62
CA GLY A 16 -9.75 6.48 6.21
C GLY A 16 -9.41 5.04 6.58
N HIS A 17 -8.67 4.34 5.73
CA HIS A 17 -8.25 2.95 5.97
C HIS A 17 -7.25 2.85 7.13
N LEU A 18 -6.19 3.68 7.12
CA LEU A 18 -5.20 3.73 8.20
C LEU A 18 -5.85 4.14 9.53
N GLY A 19 -6.84 5.05 9.52
CA GLY A 19 -7.58 5.43 10.74
C GLY A 19 -8.39 4.29 11.39
N LEU A 20 -8.63 3.19 10.67
CA LEU A 20 -9.24 1.97 11.21
C LEU A 20 -8.21 0.88 11.56
N ASP A 21 -6.96 1.06 11.14
CA ASP A 21 -5.87 0.15 11.42
C ASP A 21 -5.35 0.31 12.85
N LYS A 22 -5.31 -0.80 13.60
CA LYS A 22 -4.95 -0.78 15.02
C LYS A 22 -3.48 -0.42 15.24
N GLU A 23 -2.58 -0.98 14.44
CA GLU A 23 -1.15 -0.78 14.60
C GLU A 23 -0.78 0.68 14.27
N PHE A 24 -1.35 1.23 13.21
CA PHE A 24 -1.24 2.65 12.90
C PHE A 24 -1.75 3.53 14.03
N MET A 25 -2.95 3.24 14.55
CA MET A 25 -3.56 4.06 15.59
C MET A 25 -2.77 4.03 16.91
N GLU A 26 -2.15 2.90 17.26
CA GLU A 26 -1.22 2.81 18.39
C GLU A 26 0.00 3.74 18.18
N LYS A 27 0.58 3.75 16.99
CA LYS A 27 1.67 4.68 16.64
C LYS A 27 1.24 6.14 16.69
N VAL A 28 0.04 6.46 16.20
CA VAL A 28 -0.54 7.82 16.28
C VAL A 28 -0.72 8.28 17.72
N ILE A 29 -1.22 7.41 18.60
CA ILE A 29 -1.39 7.73 20.03
C ILE A 29 -0.03 8.03 20.68
N LYS A 30 0.98 7.21 20.39
CA LYS A 30 2.35 7.41 20.88
C LYS A 30 2.97 8.70 20.34
N ALA A 31 2.88 8.95 19.04
CA ALA A 31 3.35 10.18 18.42
C ALA A 31 2.71 11.43 19.08
N LYS A 32 1.41 11.36 19.37
CA LYS A 32 0.70 12.43 20.10
C LYS A 32 1.20 12.62 21.53
N SER A 33 1.49 11.54 22.26
CA SER A 33 2.08 11.67 23.61
C SER A 33 3.47 12.29 23.57
N ASP A 34 4.22 12.08 22.48
CA ASP A 34 5.54 12.67 22.25
C ASP A 34 5.48 14.12 21.74
N GLY A 35 4.27 14.69 21.63
CA GLY A 35 4.03 16.09 21.29
C GLY A 35 3.74 16.36 19.81
N ILE A 36 3.68 15.34 18.97
CA ILE A 36 3.32 15.46 17.55
C ILE A 36 1.83 15.76 17.43
N ARG A 37 1.48 16.88 16.80
CA ARG A 37 0.08 17.35 16.66
C ARG A 37 -0.46 17.28 15.24
N THR A 38 0.43 17.17 14.26
CA THR A 38 0.12 17.20 12.84
C THR A 38 0.75 15.99 12.18
N PHE A 39 -0.05 15.30 11.37
CA PHE A 39 0.39 14.14 10.58
C PHE A 39 0.42 14.57 9.12
N ASN A 40 1.51 14.24 8.43
CA ASN A 40 1.72 14.64 7.04
C ASN A 40 1.63 13.40 6.17
N PHE A 41 0.72 13.43 5.20
CA PHE A 41 0.53 12.32 4.29
C PHE A 41 1.10 12.67 2.91
N GLN A 42 1.98 11.82 2.42
CA GLN A 42 2.54 11.88 1.08
C GLN A 42 1.95 10.76 0.21
N ILE A 43 2.00 10.98 -1.11
CA ILE A 43 1.53 9.99 -2.08
C ILE A 43 2.56 9.84 -3.19
N GLU A 44 2.96 8.60 -3.44
CA GLU A 44 3.76 8.22 -4.61
C GLU A 44 2.94 7.29 -5.51
N THR A 45 3.04 7.46 -6.82
CA THR A 45 2.26 6.67 -7.78
C THR A 45 3.07 6.35 -9.03
N PHE A 46 3.09 5.08 -9.42
CA PHE A 46 3.82 4.60 -10.58
C PHE A 46 3.12 3.42 -11.25
N PRO A 47 3.25 3.24 -12.57
CA PRO A 47 2.76 2.05 -13.24
C PRO A 47 3.65 0.85 -12.88
N GLN A 48 3.04 -0.31 -12.63
CA GLN A 48 3.73 -1.57 -12.38
C GLN A 48 3.14 -2.68 -13.26
N ILE A 49 3.98 -3.60 -13.70
CA ILE A 49 3.57 -4.73 -14.54
C ILE A 49 3.42 -5.99 -13.69
N TRP A 50 2.34 -6.72 -13.92
CA TRP A 50 2.00 -7.96 -13.25
C TRP A 50 1.91 -9.10 -14.26
N GLY A 51 2.37 -10.29 -13.89
CA GLY A 51 2.29 -11.49 -14.74
C GLY A 51 0.91 -12.16 -14.77
N ASN A 52 -0.09 -11.57 -14.13
CA ASN A 52 -1.45 -12.10 -14.06
C ASN A 52 -2.50 -10.96 -14.10
N THR A 53 -3.75 -11.32 -14.34
CA THR A 53 -4.89 -10.36 -14.34
C THR A 53 -5.37 -9.94 -12.96
N CYS A 54 -4.92 -10.62 -11.90
CA CYS A 54 -5.27 -10.32 -10.50
C CYS A 54 -4.32 -9.29 -9.86
N THR A 55 -3.31 -8.82 -10.60
CA THR A 55 -2.30 -7.85 -10.14
C THR A 55 -1.60 -8.36 -8.87
N GLY A 56 -1.40 -7.49 -7.87
CA GLY A 56 -0.84 -7.88 -6.58
C GLY A 56 -1.82 -8.58 -5.63
N PHE A 57 -3.10 -8.77 -6.01
CA PHE A 57 -4.09 -9.50 -5.22
C PHE A 57 -4.07 -11.00 -5.53
N ASP A 58 -2.99 -11.67 -5.14
CA ASP A 58 -2.72 -13.07 -5.44
C ASP A 58 -3.30 -14.06 -4.42
N ILE A 59 -3.87 -13.57 -3.32
CA ILE A 59 -4.63 -14.36 -2.35
C ILE A 59 -6.00 -13.73 -2.06
N THR A 60 -6.98 -14.57 -1.74
CA THR A 60 -8.32 -14.22 -1.28
C THR A 60 -8.34 -13.90 0.22
N GLU A 61 -9.47 -13.37 0.71
CA GLU A 61 -9.67 -13.10 2.14
C GLU A 61 -9.54 -14.36 3.02
N ASP A 62 -9.89 -15.54 2.50
CA ASP A 62 -9.71 -16.83 3.16
C ASP A 62 -8.31 -17.45 2.95
N GLY A 63 -7.37 -16.69 2.37
CA GLY A 63 -5.97 -17.09 2.22
C GLY A 63 -5.70 -18.08 1.09
N LYS A 64 -6.66 -18.33 0.20
CA LYS A 64 -6.47 -19.18 -0.99
C LYS A 64 -5.86 -18.37 -2.13
N ALA A 65 -5.15 -19.02 -3.04
CA ALA A 65 -4.64 -18.36 -4.23
C ALA A 65 -5.80 -17.82 -5.10
N THR A 66 -5.69 -16.58 -5.55
CA THR A 66 -6.66 -15.99 -6.49
C THR A 66 -6.52 -16.64 -7.87
N VAL A 67 -7.65 -16.91 -8.53
CA VAL A 67 -7.67 -17.39 -9.91
C VAL A 67 -7.59 -16.20 -10.86
N GLY A 68 -6.42 -16.01 -11.46
CA GLY A 68 -6.17 -15.00 -12.51
C GLY A 68 -5.80 -15.64 -13.84
N GLY A 69 -6.06 -14.93 -14.94
CA GLY A 69 -5.54 -15.30 -16.25
C GLY A 69 -4.04 -15.03 -16.33
N CYS A 70 -3.31 -15.88 -17.06
CA CYS A 70 -1.91 -15.64 -17.42
C CYS A 70 -1.85 -14.52 -18.48
N ALA A 71 -1.73 -13.28 -18.03
CA ALA A 71 -1.61 -12.12 -18.88
C ALA A 71 -0.75 -11.05 -18.22
N MET A 72 0.10 -10.41 -19.03
CA MET A 72 0.84 -9.23 -18.60
C MET A 72 -0.12 -8.06 -18.44
N THR A 73 -0.31 -7.60 -17.21
CA THR A 73 -1.27 -6.55 -16.85
C THR A 73 -0.52 -5.38 -16.24
N THR A 74 -0.66 -4.19 -16.81
CA THR A 74 -0.17 -2.96 -16.20
C THR A 74 -1.25 -2.39 -15.30
N GLU A 75 -0.91 -2.14 -14.03
CA GLU A 75 -1.77 -1.51 -13.05
C GLU A 75 -0.98 -0.43 -12.30
N TYR A 76 -1.62 0.67 -11.92
CA TYR A 76 -0.95 1.68 -11.13
C TYR A 76 -0.79 1.21 -9.68
N THR A 77 0.43 1.26 -9.17
CA THR A 77 0.73 1.13 -7.75
C THR A 77 0.74 2.53 -7.14
N THR A 78 0.02 2.71 -6.04
CA THR A 78 0.01 3.97 -5.28
C THR A 78 0.35 3.69 -3.83
N VAL A 79 1.28 4.45 -3.26
CA VAL A 79 1.69 4.34 -1.87
C VAL A 79 1.31 5.63 -1.16
N VAL A 80 0.46 5.51 -0.14
CA VAL A 80 0.17 6.60 0.80
C VAL A 80 1.09 6.41 2.01
N HIS A 81 1.87 7.43 2.34
CA HIS A 81 2.87 7.39 3.41
C HIS A 81 2.55 8.46 4.47
N GLU A 82 2.48 8.08 5.74
CA GLU A 82 2.47 9.00 6.86
C GLU A 82 3.84 9.01 7.55
N GLU A 83 4.50 10.18 7.53
CA GLU A 83 5.92 10.32 7.91
C GLU A 83 6.19 10.15 9.41
N ASN A 84 5.29 10.60 10.29
CA ASN A 84 5.58 10.59 11.74
C ASN A 84 5.50 9.18 12.36
N THR A 85 4.65 8.34 11.79
CA THR A 85 4.44 6.95 12.21
C THR A 85 5.20 5.97 11.33
N GLU A 86 5.89 6.45 10.28
CA GLU A 86 6.55 5.65 9.24
C GLU A 86 5.63 4.51 8.76
N SER A 87 4.38 4.87 8.45
CA SER A 87 3.35 3.91 8.06
C SER A 87 2.90 4.14 6.63
N TYR A 88 2.83 3.05 5.88
CA TYR A 88 2.57 3.05 4.45
C TYR A 88 1.32 2.22 4.16
N LEU A 89 0.52 2.66 3.19
CA LEU A 89 -0.58 1.90 2.64
C LEU A 89 -0.43 1.79 1.14
N VAL A 90 -0.31 0.55 0.66
CA VAL A 90 -0.11 0.25 -0.75
C VAL A 90 -1.45 -0.07 -1.41
N PHE A 91 -1.70 0.57 -2.54
CA PHE A 91 -2.83 0.34 -3.42
C PHE A 91 -2.34 -0.26 -4.74
N PHE A 92 -3.11 -1.19 -5.29
CA PHE A 92 -3.04 -1.56 -6.69
C PHE A 92 -4.33 -1.14 -7.37
N GLY A 93 -4.22 -0.27 -8.36
CA GLY A 93 -5.33 0.45 -8.97
C GLY A 93 -5.98 1.41 -7.98
N ASP A 94 -7.25 1.18 -7.66
CA ASP A 94 -8.06 2.01 -6.75
C ASP A 94 -8.43 1.31 -5.43
N ARG A 95 -7.81 0.15 -5.15
CA ARG A 95 -8.08 -0.70 -3.99
C ARG A 95 -6.87 -0.78 -3.06
N PRO A 96 -7.04 -0.58 -1.74
CA PRO A 96 -5.97 -0.83 -0.78
C PRO A 96 -5.64 -2.33 -0.78
N CYS A 97 -4.36 -2.66 -0.67
CA CYS A 97 -3.86 -4.02 -0.70
C CYS A 97 -3.29 -4.43 0.66
N TYR A 98 -2.24 -3.75 1.13
CA TYR A 98 -1.63 -4.01 2.43
C TYR A 98 -1.03 -2.75 3.01
N ALA A 99 -0.98 -2.69 4.34
CA ALA A 99 -0.26 -1.68 5.10
C ALA A 99 1.13 -2.22 5.50
N VAL A 100 2.11 -1.32 5.59
CA VAL A 100 3.47 -1.61 6.07
C VAL A 100 3.75 -0.61 7.18
N HIS A 101 3.81 -1.11 8.41
CA HIS A 101 4.03 -0.26 9.58
C HIS A 101 5.49 -0.26 10.02
N ASN A 102 6.25 -1.34 9.81
CA ASN A 102 7.65 -1.42 10.22
C ASN A 102 8.51 -1.77 8.99
N PRO A 103 8.59 -0.85 8.01
CA PRO A 103 9.17 -1.14 6.70
C PRO A 103 10.59 -1.70 6.80
N THR A 104 10.80 -2.85 6.17
CA THR A 104 12.13 -3.43 5.99
C THR A 104 12.98 -2.65 4.98
N LYS A 105 14.27 -2.97 4.92
CA LYS A 105 15.18 -2.42 3.90
C LYS A 105 14.68 -2.77 2.48
N GLU A 106 14.17 -3.98 2.33
CA GLU A 106 13.61 -4.51 1.09
C GLU A 106 12.38 -3.72 0.64
N PHE A 107 11.53 -3.25 1.56
CA PHE A 107 10.42 -2.37 1.21
C PHE A 107 10.89 -1.06 0.57
N TYR A 108 11.90 -0.40 1.16
CA TYR A 108 12.45 0.83 0.60
C TYR A 108 13.13 0.62 -0.75
N GLU A 109 13.83 -0.50 -0.92
CA GLU A 109 14.46 -0.86 -2.19
C GLU A 109 13.41 -1.12 -3.27
N ASP A 110 12.40 -1.94 -2.98
CA ASP A 110 11.31 -2.24 -3.91
C ASP A 110 10.48 -0.99 -4.26
N LEU A 111 10.25 -0.09 -3.29
CA LEU A 111 9.56 1.18 -3.53
C LEU A 111 10.38 2.08 -4.47
N LYS A 112 11.67 2.23 -4.20
CA LYS A 112 12.60 3.00 -5.04
C LYS A 112 12.71 2.44 -6.46
N GLU A 113 12.71 1.12 -6.59
CA GLU A 113 12.73 0.40 -7.87
C GLU A 113 11.34 0.33 -8.54
N ARG A 114 10.29 0.81 -7.87
CA ARG A 114 8.90 0.82 -8.36
C ARG A 114 8.38 -0.58 -8.67
N HIS A 115 8.74 -1.53 -7.82
CA HIS A 115 8.48 -2.95 -7.99
C HIS A 115 8.04 -3.60 -6.67
N LEU A 116 6.88 -3.18 -6.17
CA LEU A 116 6.31 -3.72 -4.94
C LEU A 116 5.72 -5.12 -5.14
N VAL A 117 5.83 -5.99 -4.15
CA VAL A 117 5.38 -7.38 -4.27
C VAL A 117 3.87 -7.54 -4.05
N SER A 118 3.35 -8.71 -4.40
CA SER A 118 1.97 -9.08 -4.16
C SER A 118 1.63 -9.26 -2.68
N LEU A 119 0.34 -9.31 -2.35
CA LEU A 119 -0.19 -9.41 -0.99
C LEU A 119 0.33 -10.63 -0.22
N SER A 120 0.49 -11.78 -0.89
CA SER A 120 1.04 -12.97 -0.22
C SER A 120 2.50 -12.78 0.19
N LYS A 121 3.31 -12.14 -0.67
CA LYS A 121 4.74 -11.94 -0.47
C LYS A 121 5.07 -10.78 0.46
N SER A 122 4.20 -9.77 0.53
CA SER A 122 4.46 -8.58 1.34
C SER A 122 4.56 -8.93 2.83
N LYS A 123 3.75 -9.88 3.30
CA LYS A 123 3.73 -10.33 4.70
C LYS A 123 5.07 -10.86 5.22
N GLU A 124 5.91 -11.39 4.33
CA GLU A 124 7.21 -11.97 4.70
C GLU A 124 8.38 -11.03 4.37
N ARG A 125 8.19 -10.12 3.40
CA ARG A 125 9.26 -9.28 2.86
C ARG A 125 9.30 -7.87 3.47
N TYR A 126 8.14 -7.31 3.86
CA TYR A 126 7.97 -5.89 4.20
C TYR A 126 7.74 -5.63 5.68
#